data_AF-A0A1S3FZU8-F1
#
_entry.id   AF-A0A1S3FZU8-F1
#
_cell.length_a   1.000
_cell.length_b   1.000
_cell.length_c   1.000
_cell.angle_alpha   90.00
_cell.angle_beta   90.00
_cell.angle_gamma   90.00
#
_symmetry.space_group_name_H-M   'P 1'
#
loop_
_entity.id
_entity.type
_entity.pdbx_description
1 polymer ?
#
loop_
_entity_poly.entity_id
_entity_poly.type
_entity_poly.pdbx_seq_one_letter_code
_entity_poly.pdbx_strand_id
1 'polypeptide(L)'
;MELFLHYSLIPSLFIILVLSFLQRQERHRQREDTSFLLGTHFEIIMPLDFVGTFSNRWSYGVAFGATANKVMFLFSEGYQPLQVPQWAQAFLLLIGGFEVGLSYFPFFACLSSKSQLASSVLGFSYSLIWFTVTILQISQCPHGQFLGRYETLVFYWPSLLCLAFLLGRFLHMFIKALRVHLGLEPSMEERPMLEVHQAEHVKQLLRKARLQENKGSWFQTWVYEWDPCFQFPSRMIGTIVLAFICLYLFIVIEFCMFVYVRDKLDMFEGKLESYLTYMNETGTLTPVILQVQELISVTKGVWVVTILPASLTCVSYLFHILACYRKHIKRLWAGDKQFLPPRFHNPSSAASVVAIARYSGWQIAYILWGYLIIHVVQSLCGMMIVYGLVLPVIHNQGLELLQGLGLGFLTLSIVVGLMILQGWIAASFFLQPKLGTADKQKPLALNNRKAFHNFNYFLFFYNVLLGVGACLSRLLVSCLLGSWLVARIDRTIMQSGYEGADMGFSAWIGMLYVDHYHTNPVLVSFCHILITGHRERKLQKSIKYWYLNQSAGPRISARSRMRWLLLKTLINNPRLIMLRKSKSDHGSHEFTQILLTCSDC
;
A
#
# COMPACT_ATOMS: atom_id res chain seq x y z
N MET A 1 14.66 -21.59 19.55
CA MET A 1 14.82 -20.68 18.39
C MET A 1 15.30 -19.28 18.78
N GLU A 2 14.88 -18.73 19.91
CA GLU A 2 15.32 -17.40 20.39
C GLU A 2 16.82 -17.37 20.69
N LEU A 3 17.34 -18.39 21.37
CA LEU A 3 18.78 -18.55 21.60
C LEU A 3 19.58 -18.56 20.29
N PHE A 4 19.04 -19.20 19.25
CA PHE A 4 19.66 -19.23 17.92
C PHE A 4 19.63 -17.86 17.23
N LEU A 5 18.53 -17.11 17.37
CA LEU A 5 18.45 -15.73 16.89
C LEU A 5 19.57 -14.88 17.52
N HIS A 6 19.77 -15.02 18.83
CA HIS A 6 20.83 -14.30 19.54
C HIS A 6 22.23 -14.69 19.05
N TYR A 7 22.51 -15.98 18.93
CA TYR A 7 23.80 -16.44 18.39
C TYR A 7 24.01 -16.08 16.92
N SER A 8 22.94 -15.93 16.13
CA SER A 8 23.02 -15.52 14.73
C SER A 8 23.49 -14.06 14.55
N LEU A 9 23.47 -13.26 15.62
CA LEU A 9 24.01 -11.90 15.60
C LEU A 9 25.52 -11.89 15.28
N ILE A 10 26.28 -12.85 15.82
CA ILE A 10 27.73 -12.94 15.61
C ILE A 10 28.09 -13.09 14.12
N PRO A 11 27.58 -14.12 13.39
CA PRO A 11 27.85 -14.25 11.96
C PRO A 11 27.22 -13.10 11.15
N SER A 12 26.09 -12.53 11.59
CA SER A 12 25.48 -11.38 10.89
C SER A 12 26.39 -10.15 10.91
N LEU A 13 26.94 -9.78 12.08
CA LEU A 13 27.86 -8.66 12.23
C LEU A 13 29.15 -8.89 11.45
N PHE A 14 29.68 -10.12 11.45
CA PHE A 14 30.84 -10.48 10.66
C PHE A 14 30.60 -10.25 9.15
N ILE A 15 29.48 -10.73 8.61
CA ILE A 15 29.14 -10.52 7.19
C ILE A 15 29.00 -9.03 6.87
N ILE A 16 28.35 -8.25 7.75
CA ILE A 16 28.20 -6.80 7.58
C ILE A 16 29.55 -6.09 7.51
N LEU A 17 30.48 -6.44 8.42
CA LEU A 17 31.82 -5.86 8.45
C LEU A 17 32.63 -6.22 7.20
N VAL A 18 32.63 -7.49 6.79
CA VAL A 18 33.33 -7.96 5.58
C VAL A 18 32.81 -7.24 4.34
N LEU A 19 31.49 -7.17 4.17
CA LEU A 19 30.90 -6.49 3.01
C LEU A 19 31.13 -4.98 3.03
N SER A 20 31.10 -4.35 4.21
CA SER A 20 31.40 -2.91 4.35
C SER A 20 32.86 -2.61 3.98
N PHE A 21 33.79 -3.49 4.36
CA PHE A 21 35.21 -3.38 3.96
C PHE A 21 35.40 -3.53 2.45
N LEU A 22 34.77 -4.54 1.84
CA LEU A 22 34.82 -4.77 0.39
C LEU A 22 34.25 -3.59 -0.40
N GLN A 23 33.11 -3.04 0.04
CA GLN A 23 32.51 -1.86 -0.59
C GLN A 23 33.41 -0.62 -0.49
N ARG A 24 34.08 -0.43 0.66
CA ARG A 24 35.04 0.66 0.85
C ARG A 24 36.22 0.54 -0.11
N GLN A 25 36.77 -0.66 -0.28
CA GLN A 25 37.90 -0.90 -1.18
C GLN A 25 37.53 -0.64 -2.65
N GLU A 26 36.35 -1.08 -3.07
CA GLU A 26 35.85 -0.89 -4.44
C GLU A 26 35.58 0.60 -4.76
N ARG A 27 35.04 1.36 -3.80
CA ARG A 27 34.89 2.82 -3.94
C ARG A 27 36.21 3.56 -3.93
N HIS A 28 37.19 3.17 -3.11
CA HIS A 28 38.52 3.78 -3.15
C HIS A 28 39.15 3.64 -4.55
N ARG A 29 39.01 2.46 -5.16
CA ARG A 29 39.47 2.19 -6.52
C ARG A 29 38.74 3.03 -7.59
N GLN A 30 37.48 3.40 -7.34
CA GLN A 30 36.67 4.27 -8.21
C GLN A 30 36.89 5.78 -7.95
N ARG A 31 37.32 6.14 -6.73
CA ARG A 31 37.56 7.52 -6.27
C ARG A 31 38.88 8.10 -6.76
N GLU A 32 39.83 7.26 -7.18
CA GLU A 32 41.07 7.72 -7.85
C GLU A 32 40.79 8.46 -9.19
N ASP A 33 39.59 8.32 -9.78
CA ASP A 33 39.21 9.00 -11.03
C ASP A 33 38.40 10.30 -10.85
N THR A 34 37.95 10.65 -9.64
CA THR A 34 37.20 11.90 -9.41
C THR A 34 37.43 12.49 -8.02
N SER A 35 38.19 13.58 -7.98
CA SER A 35 38.42 14.42 -6.81
C SER A 35 37.16 15.20 -6.43
N PHE A 36 36.37 14.68 -5.49
CA PHE A 36 35.50 15.51 -4.64
C PHE A 36 35.73 15.13 -3.17
N LEU A 37 36.28 16.11 -2.45
CA LEU A 37 36.51 16.11 -1.02
C LEU A 37 35.22 16.52 -0.31
N LEU A 38 34.50 15.56 0.24
CA LEU A 38 33.71 15.77 1.46
C LEU A 38 33.68 14.46 2.24
N GLY A 39 33.98 14.57 3.52
CA GLY A 39 34.36 13.46 4.39
C GLY A 39 33.23 12.48 4.67
N THR A 40 33.59 11.21 4.87
CA THR A 40 32.68 10.20 5.41
C THR A 40 33.38 9.37 6.46
N HIS A 41 32.92 9.56 7.70
CA HIS A 41 33.06 8.60 8.79
C HIS A 41 32.40 7.27 8.39
N PHE A 42 32.95 6.13 8.83
CA PHE A 42 32.40 4.76 8.76
C PHE A 42 31.18 4.57 7.82
N GLU A 43 31.41 4.28 6.53
CA GLU A 43 30.34 3.92 5.60
C GLU A 43 29.95 2.44 5.80
N ILE A 44 28.84 2.20 6.48
CA ILE A 44 28.21 0.88 6.61
C ILE A 44 27.53 0.51 5.29
N ILE A 45 27.60 -0.76 4.88
CA ILE A 45 26.89 -1.25 3.69
C ILE A 45 25.39 -0.95 3.78
N MET A 46 24.83 -0.38 2.71
CA MET A 46 23.40 -0.10 2.65
C MET A 46 22.64 -1.41 2.35
N PRO A 47 21.76 -1.89 3.26
CA PRO A 47 21.05 -3.16 3.06
C PRO A 47 20.05 -3.06 1.90
N LEU A 48 19.32 -1.95 1.83
CA LEU A 48 18.33 -1.67 0.80
C LEU A 48 18.28 -0.17 0.53
N ASP A 49 18.27 0.20 -0.74
CA ASP A 49 17.90 1.55 -1.13
C ASP A 49 16.38 1.66 -1.16
N PHE A 50 15.80 2.17 -0.07
CA PHE A 50 14.36 2.34 0.10
C PHE A 50 13.73 3.36 -0.84
N VAL A 51 14.54 4.16 -1.54
CA VAL A 51 14.10 5.29 -2.36
C VAL A 51 14.27 5.00 -3.85
N GLY A 52 15.33 4.31 -4.27
CA GLY A 52 15.75 4.26 -5.69
C GLY A 52 15.87 2.89 -6.36
N THR A 53 15.69 1.75 -5.66
CA THR A 53 15.92 0.43 -6.29
C THR A 53 14.66 -0.17 -6.92
N PHE A 54 14.64 -0.28 -8.26
CA PHE A 54 13.66 -1.08 -9.00
C PHE A 54 14.26 -2.36 -9.62
N SER A 55 15.55 -2.63 -9.41
CA SER A 55 16.20 -3.92 -9.77
C SER A 55 16.06 -4.96 -8.65
N ASN A 56 15.90 -6.25 -8.98
CA ASN A 56 15.80 -7.38 -8.03
C ASN A 56 14.65 -7.30 -6.99
N ARG A 57 13.56 -6.60 -7.33
CA ARG A 57 12.38 -6.32 -6.47
C ARG A 57 11.83 -7.55 -5.75
N TRP A 58 11.64 -8.64 -6.49
CA TRP A 58 11.10 -9.88 -5.94
C TRP A 58 12.06 -10.55 -4.95
N SER A 59 13.38 -10.49 -5.18
CA SER A 59 14.37 -11.04 -4.26
C SER A 59 14.35 -10.30 -2.92
N TYR A 60 14.23 -8.97 -2.94
CA TYR A 60 14.05 -8.19 -1.71
C TYR A 60 12.71 -8.47 -1.04
N GLY A 61 11.63 -8.62 -1.81
CA GLY A 61 10.32 -8.97 -1.27
C GLY A 61 10.33 -10.31 -0.55
N VAL A 62 10.99 -11.31 -1.14
CA VAL A 62 11.15 -12.63 -0.53
C VAL A 62 12.08 -12.58 0.69
N ALA A 63 13.12 -11.72 0.69
CA ALA A 63 13.95 -11.48 1.87
C ALA A 63 13.15 -10.90 3.05
N PHE A 64 12.23 -9.96 2.78
CA PHE A 64 11.28 -9.50 3.81
C PHE A 64 10.35 -10.65 4.26
N GLY A 65 9.85 -11.46 3.32
CA GLY A 65 9.02 -12.62 3.63
C GLY A 65 9.69 -13.64 4.56
N ALA A 66 10.99 -13.86 4.43
CA ALA A 66 11.77 -14.73 5.32
C ALA A 66 11.83 -14.21 6.78
N THR A 67 11.58 -12.92 7.01
CA THR A 67 11.54 -12.32 8.36
C THR A 67 10.15 -12.44 9.02
N ALA A 68 9.10 -12.73 8.24
CA ALA A 68 7.71 -12.57 8.64
C ALA A 68 7.34 -13.32 9.92
N ASN A 69 7.80 -14.58 10.05
CA ASN A 69 7.53 -15.38 11.25
C ASN A 69 8.09 -14.71 12.51
N LYS A 70 9.32 -14.21 12.44
CA LYS A 70 9.98 -13.56 13.59
C LYS A 70 9.34 -12.23 13.96
N VAL A 71 8.94 -11.46 12.95
CA VAL A 71 8.17 -10.23 13.17
C VAL A 71 6.83 -10.53 13.84
N MET A 72 6.11 -11.57 13.41
CA MET A 72 4.85 -11.96 14.05
C MET A 72 5.04 -12.47 15.49
N PHE A 73 6.10 -13.23 15.77
CA PHE A 73 6.41 -13.68 17.13
C PHE A 73 6.80 -12.53 18.07
N LEU A 74 7.38 -11.44 17.57
CA LEU A 74 7.66 -10.24 18.37
C LEU A 74 6.37 -9.59 18.92
N PHE A 75 5.24 -9.77 18.25
CA PHE A 75 3.93 -9.31 18.70
C PHE A 75 3.22 -10.29 19.64
N SER A 76 3.72 -11.52 19.78
CA SER A 76 3.20 -12.50 20.75
C SER A 76 3.97 -12.41 22.07
N GLU A 77 3.30 -12.54 23.22
CA GLU A 77 3.86 -12.32 24.57
C GLU A 77 5.06 -13.21 24.96
N GLY A 78 5.53 -14.12 24.09
CA GLY A 78 6.60 -15.07 24.35
C GLY A 78 8.02 -14.50 24.37
N TYR A 79 8.27 -13.29 23.85
CA TYR A 79 9.62 -12.73 23.79
C TYR A 79 10.00 -12.04 25.11
N GLN A 80 10.40 -12.82 26.11
CA GLN A 80 10.95 -12.34 27.39
C GLN A 80 12.34 -12.94 27.66
N PRO A 81 13.40 -12.48 26.97
CA PRO A 81 14.76 -12.91 27.27
C PRO A 81 15.24 -12.42 28.65
N LEU A 82 14.64 -11.36 29.21
CA LEU A 82 14.90 -10.87 30.57
C LEU A 82 13.59 -10.55 31.30
N GLN A 83 13.51 -10.89 32.59
CA GLN A 83 12.45 -10.42 33.47
C GLN A 83 12.67 -8.93 33.77
N VAL A 84 11.89 -8.07 33.13
CA VAL A 84 11.96 -6.61 33.26
C VAL A 84 10.58 -6.09 33.67
N PRO A 85 10.46 -5.03 34.50
CA PRO A 85 9.17 -4.45 34.86
C PRO A 85 8.31 -4.05 33.64
N GLN A 86 6.98 -4.12 33.79
CA GLN A 86 5.99 -3.92 32.71
C GLN A 86 6.19 -2.63 31.90
N TRP A 87 6.58 -1.52 32.53
CA TRP A 87 6.81 -0.25 31.83
C TRP A 87 8.00 -0.29 30.86
N ALA A 88 8.99 -1.16 31.11
CA ALA A 88 10.19 -1.30 30.31
C ALA A 88 10.05 -2.34 29.18
N GLN A 89 8.92 -3.04 29.12
CA GLN A 89 8.62 -4.01 28.06
C GLN A 89 8.64 -3.36 26.67
N ALA A 90 8.28 -2.07 26.56
CA ALA A 90 8.36 -1.32 25.31
C ALA A 90 9.79 -1.18 24.77
N PHE A 91 10.78 -0.95 25.66
CA PHE A 91 12.19 -0.92 25.26
C PHE A 91 12.69 -2.30 24.84
N LEU A 92 12.17 -3.35 25.46
CA LEU A 92 12.53 -4.73 25.16
C LEU A 92 12.01 -5.15 23.78
N LEU A 93 10.78 -4.76 23.42
CA LEU A 93 10.24 -4.93 22.07
C LEU A 93 11.05 -4.16 21.02
N LEU A 94 11.50 -2.94 21.35
CA LEU A 94 12.35 -2.16 20.47
C LEU A 94 13.70 -2.87 20.23
N ILE A 95 14.34 -3.36 21.29
CA ILE A 95 15.60 -4.12 21.21
C ILE A 95 15.40 -5.41 20.41
N GLY A 96 14.32 -6.16 20.64
CA GLY A 96 13.99 -7.36 19.87
C GLY A 96 13.77 -7.05 18.38
N GLY A 97 13.13 -5.92 18.06
CA GLY A 97 13.01 -5.43 16.70
C GLY A 97 14.36 -5.12 16.05
N PHE A 98 15.30 -4.51 16.78
CA PHE A 98 16.67 -4.30 16.32
C PHE A 98 17.44 -5.61 16.15
N GLU A 99 17.29 -6.57 17.06
CA GLU A 99 17.92 -7.89 16.97
C GLU A 99 17.47 -8.64 15.70
N VAL A 100 16.16 -8.71 15.46
CA VAL A 100 15.61 -9.31 14.23
C VAL A 100 16.08 -8.52 12.99
N GLY A 101 16.10 -7.19 13.07
CA GLY A 101 16.60 -6.35 11.99
C GLY A 101 18.05 -6.67 11.62
N LEU A 102 18.93 -6.79 12.62
CA LEU A 102 20.35 -7.09 12.45
C LEU A 102 20.60 -8.53 11.99
N SER A 103 19.86 -9.50 12.52
CA SER A 103 20.04 -10.90 12.15
C SER A 103 19.67 -11.17 10.69
N TYR A 104 18.65 -10.49 10.15
CA TYR A 104 18.24 -10.65 8.75
C TYR A 104 18.90 -9.66 7.78
N PHE A 105 19.61 -8.66 8.30
CA PHE A 105 20.36 -7.67 7.51
C PHE A 105 21.31 -8.29 6.46
N PRO A 106 22.06 -9.38 6.73
CA PRO A 106 22.96 -9.99 5.75
C PRO A 106 22.27 -10.39 4.44
N PHE A 107 21.01 -10.83 4.47
CA PHE A 107 20.28 -11.19 3.26
C PHE A 107 20.14 -9.99 2.31
N PHE A 108 19.81 -8.82 2.87
CA PHE A 108 19.66 -7.58 2.11
C PHE A 108 21.01 -7.06 1.62
N ALA A 109 22.02 -7.03 2.50
CA ALA A 109 23.36 -6.59 2.17
C ALA A 109 24.02 -7.45 1.06
N CYS A 110 23.83 -8.77 1.10
CA CYS A 110 24.34 -9.67 0.07
C CYS A 110 23.65 -9.48 -1.29
N LEU A 111 22.36 -9.13 -1.30
CA LEU A 111 21.61 -8.82 -2.53
C LEU A 111 21.97 -7.44 -3.11
N SER A 112 22.34 -6.47 -2.26
CA SER A 112 22.64 -5.10 -2.67
C SER A 112 24.09 -4.93 -3.16
N SER A 113 25.02 -5.71 -2.61
CA SER A 113 26.46 -5.61 -2.84
C SER A 113 26.86 -5.67 -4.33
N LYS A 114 27.92 -4.92 -4.65
CA LYS A 114 28.54 -4.88 -5.99
C LYS A 114 29.48 -6.08 -6.21
N SER A 115 30.16 -6.54 -5.16
CA SER A 115 31.07 -7.69 -5.22
C SER A 115 30.31 -9.01 -5.26
N GLN A 116 29.80 -9.37 -6.45
CA GLN A 116 28.87 -10.50 -6.63
C GLN A 116 29.41 -11.86 -6.14
N LEU A 117 30.71 -12.12 -6.29
CA LEU A 117 31.32 -13.39 -5.86
C LEU A 117 31.26 -13.57 -4.34
N ALA A 118 31.83 -12.62 -3.59
CA ALA A 118 31.86 -12.69 -2.12
C ALA A 118 30.44 -12.63 -1.52
N SER A 119 29.57 -11.77 -2.06
CA SER A 119 28.20 -11.63 -1.55
C SER A 119 27.34 -12.86 -1.79
N SER A 120 27.54 -13.56 -2.92
CA SER A 120 26.82 -14.80 -3.22
C SER A 120 27.25 -15.96 -2.31
N VAL A 121 28.54 -16.13 -2.02
CA VAL A 121 29.04 -17.18 -1.10
C VAL A 121 28.59 -16.94 0.34
N LEU A 122 28.75 -15.70 0.84
CA LEU A 122 28.31 -15.34 2.20
C LEU A 122 26.79 -15.41 2.33
N GLY A 123 26.05 -14.95 1.32
CA GLY A 123 24.59 -15.01 1.31
C GLY A 123 24.06 -16.44 1.27
N PHE A 124 24.66 -17.31 0.44
CA PHE A 124 24.28 -18.72 0.33
C PHE A 124 24.58 -19.51 1.60
N SER A 125 25.78 -19.35 2.18
CA SER A 125 26.13 -20.03 3.44
C SER A 125 25.22 -19.60 4.58
N TYR A 126 24.91 -18.31 4.70
CA TYR A 126 24.02 -17.79 5.73
C TYR A 126 22.57 -18.29 5.54
N SER A 127 22.03 -18.24 4.32
CA SER A 127 20.68 -18.76 4.04
C SER A 127 20.57 -20.26 4.24
N LEU A 128 21.63 -21.02 3.94
CA LEU A 128 21.68 -22.47 4.16
C LEU A 128 21.59 -22.80 5.64
N ILE A 129 22.36 -22.10 6.49
CA ILE A 129 22.31 -22.30 7.95
C ILE A 129 20.89 -22.04 8.47
N TRP A 130 20.28 -20.90 8.08
CA TRP A 130 18.91 -20.58 8.49
C TRP A 130 17.89 -21.61 8.01
N PHE A 131 18.03 -22.09 6.77
CA PHE A 131 17.16 -23.12 6.20
C PHE A 131 17.28 -24.45 6.95
N THR A 132 18.51 -24.94 7.16
CA THR A 132 18.78 -26.18 7.89
C THR A 132 18.27 -26.12 9.32
N VAL A 133 18.54 -25.02 10.05
CA VAL A 133 18.06 -24.86 11.44
C VAL A 133 16.53 -24.82 11.50
N THR A 134 15.88 -24.16 10.54
CA THR A 134 14.41 -24.13 10.49
C THR A 134 13.83 -25.52 10.21
N ILE A 135 14.42 -26.29 9.29
CA ILE A 135 14.01 -27.68 9.03
C ILE A 135 14.23 -28.57 10.26
N LEU A 136 15.38 -28.47 10.91
CA LEU A 136 15.69 -29.25 12.12
C LEU A 136 14.69 -28.95 13.25
N GLN A 137 14.29 -27.69 13.41
CA GLN A 137 13.28 -27.35 14.40
C GLN A 137 11.91 -27.97 14.06
N ILE A 138 11.51 -27.94 12.79
CA ILE A 138 10.25 -28.55 12.36
C ILE A 138 10.29 -30.08 12.54
N SER A 139 11.43 -30.73 12.26
CA SER A 139 11.55 -32.18 12.39
C SER A 139 11.61 -32.66 13.85
N GLN A 140 12.25 -31.89 14.74
CA GLN A 140 12.35 -32.22 16.17
C GLN A 140 11.04 -31.98 16.93
N CYS A 141 10.30 -30.93 16.58
CA CYS A 141 9.04 -30.57 17.26
C CYS A 141 7.94 -30.20 16.23
N PRO A 142 7.40 -31.18 15.48
CA PRO A 142 6.33 -30.92 14.52
C PRO A 142 4.96 -30.72 15.19
N HIS A 143 4.81 -31.23 16.41
CA HIS A 143 3.56 -31.23 17.17
C HIS A 143 3.34 -29.90 17.88
N GLY A 144 2.16 -29.32 17.72
CA GLY A 144 1.66 -28.25 18.56
C GLY A 144 0.35 -28.66 19.26
N GLN A 145 -0.06 -27.89 20.25
CA GLN A 145 -1.22 -28.21 21.09
C GLN A 145 -2.56 -28.04 20.37
N PHE A 146 -2.62 -27.27 19.26
CA PHE A 146 -3.89 -26.81 18.69
C PHE A 146 -4.15 -27.34 17.27
N LEU A 147 -3.18 -27.24 16.36
CA LEU A 147 -3.29 -27.69 14.95
C LEU A 147 -2.83 -29.14 14.74
N GLY A 148 -2.51 -29.84 15.83
CA GLY A 148 -2.11 -31.25 15.82
C GLY A 148 -0.66 -31.46 15.33
N ARG A 149 -0.45 -32.53 14.55
CA ARG A 149 0.90 -33.02 14.19
C ARG A 149 1.70 -32.11 13.27
N TYR A 150 1.10 -31.07 12.66
CA TYR A 150 1.73 -30.22 11.65
C TYR A 150 1.71 -28.73 11.99
N GLU A 151 1.38 -28.35 13.22
CA GLU A 151 1.25 -26.95 13.63
C GLU A 151 2.51 -26.13 13.31
N THR A 152 3.68 -26.60 13.75
CA THR A 152 4.96 -25.94 13.49
C THR A 152 5.24 -25.83 11.98
N LEU A 153 4.84 -26.81 11.18
CA LEU A 153 5.01 -26.74 9.73
C LEU A 153 4.13 -25.64 9.10
N VAL A 154 2.86 -25.54 9.53
CA VAL A 154 1.89 -24.53 9.04
C VAL A 154 2.36 -23.10 9.35
N PHE A 155 3.03 -22.89 10.48
CA PHE A 155 3.63 -21.59 10.80
C PHE A 155 4.90 -21.30 9.98
N TYR A 156 5.75 -22.30 9.76
CA TYR A 156 7.10 -22.08 9.20
C TYR A 156 7.24 -22.26 7.69
N TRP A 157 6.28 -22.89 7.00
CA TRP A 157 6.37 -23.11 5.56
C TRP A 157 6.51 -21.85 4.70
N PRO A 158 5.87 -20.68 4.97
CA PRO A 158 6.03 -19.51 4.11
C PRO A 158 7.46 -18.96 4.18
N SER A 159 8.03 -18.93 5.39
CA SER A 159 9.41 -18.53 5.63
C SER A 159 10.40 -19.52 5.00
N LEU A 160 10.12 -20.82 5.08
CA LEU A 160 10.94 -21.85 4.43
C LEU A 160 10.96 -21.70 2.91
N LEU A 161 9.81 -21.46 2.29
CA LEU A 161 9.75 -21.18 0.85
C LEU A 161 10.55 -19.93 0.48
N CYS A 162 10.48 -18.88 1.30
CA CYS A 162 11.29 -17.68 1.09
C CYS A 162 12.78 -17.97 1.19
N LEU A 163 13.22 -18.73 2.20
CA LEU A 163 14.62 -19.13 2.36
C LEU A 163 15.12 -20.03 1.21
N ALA A 164 14.29 -20.98 0.75
CA ALA A 164 14.61 -21.84 -0.39
C ALA A 164 14.77 -21.03 -1.68
N PHE A 165 13.90 -20.05 -1.92
CA PHE A 165 14.03 -19.14 -3.06
C PHE A 165 15.30 -18.29 -2.97
N LEU A 166 15.65 -17.77 -1.78
CA LEU A 166 16.90 -17.03 -1.58
C LEU A 166 18.13 -17.90 -1.84
N LEU A 167 18.14 -19.15 -1.37
CA LEU A 167 19.19 -20.13 -1.68
C LEU A 167 19.38 -20.29 -3.18
N GLY A 168 18.30 -20.55 -3.93
CA GLY A 168 18.34 -20.64 -5.38
C GLY A 168 18.83 -19.34 -6.04
N ARG A 169 18.44 -18.18 -5.51
CA ARG A 169 18.87 -16.87 -6.01
C ARG A 169 20.36 -16.63 -5.80
N PHE A 170 20.89 -16.93 -4.61
CA PHE A 170 22.32 -16.80 -4.30
C PHE A 170 23.15 -17.76 -5.15
N LEU A 171 22.67 -18.99 -5.37
CA LEU A 171 23.30 -19.93 -6.28
C LEU A 171 23.35 -19.39 -7.72
N HIS A 172 22.24 -18.80 -8.20
CA HIS A 172 22.23 -18.18 -9.52
C HIS A 172 23.18 -16.97 -9.62
N MET A 173 23.27 -16.13 -8.57
CA MET A 173 24.25 -15.04 -8.52
C MET A 173 25.68 -15.56 -8.54
N PHE A 174 25.96 -16.66 -7.84
CA PHE A 174 27.27 -17.30 -7.84
C PHE A 174 27.64 -17.81 -9.23
N ILE A 175 26.75 -18.55 -9.90
CA ILE A 175 26.98 -19.06 -11.27
C ILE A 175 27.24 -17.89 -12.23
N LYS A 176 26.46 -16.81 -12.12
CA LYS A 176 26.66 -15.63 -12.96
C LYS A 176 28.00 -14.94 -12.68
N ALA A 177 28.35 -14.74 -11.42
CA ALA A 177 29.62 -14.14 -11.02
C ALA A 177 30.81 -14.98 -11.51
N LEU A 178 30.69 -16.31 -11.46
CA LEU A 178 31.69 -17.24 -11.96
C LEU A 178 31.85 -17.14 -13.49
N ARG A 179 30.75 -17.07 -14.25
CA ARG A 179 30.79 -16.86 -15.72
C ARG A 179 31.46 -15.55 -16.12
N VAL A 180 31.19 -14.47 -15.38
CA VAL A 180 31.83 -13.17 -15.60
C VAL A 180 33.33 -13.23 -15.27
N HIS A 181 33.70 -13.89 -14.16
CA HIS A 181 35.11 -14.06 -13.79
C HIS A 181 35.88 -14.93 -14.81
N LEU A 182 35.22 -15.92 -15.39
CA LEU A 182 35.73 -16.78 -16.47
C LEU A 182 35.74 -16.08 -17.86
N GLY A 183 35.28 -14.83 -17.96
CA GLY A 183 35.27 -14.05 -19.20
C GLY A 183 34.24 -14.50 -20.24
N LEU A 184 33.28 -15.36 -19.88
CA LEU A 184 32.22 -15.85 -20.78
C LEU A 184 31.11 -14.81 -21.03
N GLU A 185 30.97 -13.83 -20.12
CA GLU A 185 30.03 -12.72 -20.25
C GLU A 185 30.77 -11.39 -19.99
N PRO A 186 30.46 -10.32 -20.75
CA PRO A 186 31.05 -9.01 -20.49
C PRO A 186 30.68 -8.53 -19.08
N SER A 187 31.66 -7.97 -18.37
CA SER A 187 31.45 -7.34 -17.07
C SER A 187 30.32 -6.31 -17.19
N MET A 188 29.28 -6.44 -16.37
CA MET A 188 28.18 -5.47 -16.35
C MET A 188 28.77 -4.09 -16.02
N GLU A 189 28.82 -3.22 -17.02
CA GLU A 189 29.09 -1.80 -16.84
C GLU A 189 28.19 -1.24 -15.72
N GLU A 190 28.74 -0.26 -15.01
CA GLU A 190 28.12 0.52 -13.93
C GLU A 190 26.60 0.58 -14.08
N ARG A 191 25.85 0.12 -13.06
CA ARG A 191 24.38 0.15 -13.04
C ARG A 191 23.93 1.50 -13.61
N PRO A 192 23.24 1.55 -14.77
CA PRO A 192 22.89 2.81 -15.37
C PRO A 192 21.99 3.56 -14.38
N MET A 193 22.38 4.79 -14.04
CA MET A 193 21.63 5.64 -13.10
C MET A 193 20.20 5.89 -13.60
N LEU A 194 19.96 5.73 -14.90
CA LEU A 194 18.64 5.76 -15.51
C LEU A 194 18.17 4.34 -15.86
N GLU A 195 17.03 3.95 -15.32
CA GLU A 195 16.43 2.68 -15.66
C GLU A 195 15.75 2.70 -17.03
N VAL A 196 15.77 1.55 -17.73
CA VAL A 196 15.21 1.39 -19.08
C VAL A 196 13.73 1.81 -19.12
N HIS A 197 12.96 1.45 -18.10
CA HIS A 197 11.53 1.76 -18.03
C HIS A 197 11.26 3.27 -17.89
N GLN A 198 12.08 3.99 -17.12
CA GLN A 198 11.97 5.44 -16.96
C GLN A 198 12.33 6.16 -18.26
N ALA A 199 13.37 5.70 -18.96
CA ALA A 199 13.75 6.22 -20.27
C ALA A 199 12.64 6.00 -21.30
N GLU A 200 12.00 4.82 -21.29
CA GLU A 200 10.88 4.51 -22.18
C GLU A 200 9.66 5.38 -21.89
N HIS A 201 9.35 5.61 -20.61
CA HIS A 201 8.29 6.53 -20.21
C HIS A 201 8.49 7.94 -20.77
N VAL A 202 9.69 8.51 -20.64
CA VAL A 202 10.01 9.85 -21.19
C VAL A 202 9.98 9.85 -22.72
N LYS A 203 10.46 8.78 -23.38
CA LYS A 203 10.35 8.64 -24.84
C LYS A 203 8.89 8.63 -25.29
N GLN A 204 7.99 7.95 -24.55
CA GLN A 204 6.57 7.95 -24.84
C GLN A 204 5.93 9.33 -24.63
N LEU A 205 6.29 10.05 -23.56
CA LEU A 205 5.82 11.42 -23.29
C LEU A 205 6.18 12.40 -24.42
N LEU A 206 7.38 12.29 -24.98
CA LEU A 206 7.87 13.16 -26.06
C LEU A 206 7.42 12.71 -27.46
N ARG A 207 6.92 11.47 -27.59
CA ARG A 207 6.41 10.96 -28.87
C ARG A 207 5.07 11.63 -29.16
N LYS A 208 4.83 12.02 -30.41
CA LYS A 208 3.52 12.54 -30.85
C LYS A 208 2.45 11.53 -30.45
N ALA A 209 1.43 11.99 -29.71
CA ALA A 209 0.33 11.15 -29.24
C ALA A 209 -0.24 10.37 -30.43
N ARG A 210 0.01 9.05 -30.46
CA ARG A 210 -0.82 8.17 -31.27
C ARG A 210 -2.16 8.08 -30.54
N LEU A 211 -3.24 8.38 -31.24
CA LEU A 211 -4.58 7.97 -30.85
C LEU A 211 -4.58 6.45 -30.80
N GLN A 212 -4.18 5.89 -29.66
CA GLN A 212 -4.24 4.48 -29.41
C GLN A 212 -5.54 4.29 -28.63
N GLU A 213 -6.63 4.08 -29.35
CA GLU A 213 -7.85 3.52 -28.79
C GLU A 213 -7.53 2.12 -28.27
N ASN A 214 -7.03 2.02 -27.04
CA ASN A 214 -6.90 0.73 -26.37
C ASN A 214 -8.32 0.24 -26.06
N LYS A 215 -8.88 -0.56 -26.97
CA LYS A 215 -9.99 -1.48 -26.67
C LYS A 215 -9.46 -2.57 -25.73
N GLY A 216 -9.23 -2.21 -24.48
CA GLY A 216 -8.92 -3.18 -23.43
C GLY A 216 -10.12 -4.11 -23.24
N SER A 217 -9.86 -5.39 -23.03
CA SER A 217 -10.86 -6.33 -22.49
C SER A 217 -11.43 -5.75 -21.19
N TRP A 218 -12.73 -5.95 -20.93
CA TRP A 218 -13.40 -5.51 -19.69
C TRP A 218 -12.59 -5.87 -18.42
N PHE A 219 -11.93 -7.04 -18.44
CA PHE A 219 -11.07 -7.50 -17.34
C PHE A 219 -9.82 -6.64 -17.12
N GLN A 220 -9.21 -6.14 -18.21
CA GLN A 220 -8.00 -5.31 -18.16
C GLN A 220 -8.29 -3.89 -17.64
N THR A 221 -9.50 -3.39 -17.88
CA THR A 221 -9.96 -2.09 -17.35
C THR A 221 -10.35 -2.17 -15.87
N TRP A 222 -10.89 -3.31 -15.42
CA TRP A 222 -11.44 -3.47 -14.07
C TRP A 222 -10.46 -4.00 -13.03
N VAL A 223 -9.60 -4.96 -13.39
CA VAL A 223 -8.76 -5.68 -12.42
C VAL A 223 -7.37 -5.06 -12.29
N TYR A 224 -6.65 -4.89 -13.40
CA TYR A 224 -5.31 -4.29 -13.38
C TYR A 224 -4.83 -3.89 -14.78
N GLU A 225 -4.60 -2.60 -14.98
CA GLU A 225 -4.01 -2.07 -16.22
C GLU A 225 -2.48 -2.28 -16.20
N TRP A 226 -1.99 -3.25 -16.96
CA TRP A 226 -0.56 -3.48 -17.14
C TRP A 226 0.11 -2.30 -17.85
N ASP A 227 1.03 -1.63 -17.17
CA ASP A 227 1.86 -0.57 -17.75
C ASP A 227 3.33 -1.01 -17.82
N PRO A 228 3.89 -1.23 -19.03
CA PRO A 228 5.28 -1.62 -19.20
C PRO A 228 6.27 -0.53 -18.78
N CYS A 229 5.85 0.74 -18.75
CA CYS A 229 6.69 1.89 -18.40
C CYS A 229 6.71 2.20 -16.89
N PHE A 230 6.05 1.39 -16.07
CA PHE A 230 5.96 1.61 -14.64
C PHE A 230 6.43 0.41 -13.82
N GLN A 231 7.31 0.66 -12.85
CA GLN A 231 7.81 -0.35 -11.93
C GLN A 231 7.56 0.09 -10.48
N PHE A 232 7.05 -0.82 -9.65
CA PHE A 232 6.91 -0.57 -8.22
C PHE A 232 8.28 -0.57 -7.54
N PRO A 233 8.56 0.35 -6.60
CA PRO A 233 9.78 0.31 -5.79
C PRO A 233 9.90 -1.02 -5.01
N SER A 234 11.14 -1.47 -4.77
CA SER A 234 11.40 -2.71 -4.00
C SER A 234 10.77 -2.68 -2.61
N ARG A 235 10.74 -1.51 -1.96
CA ARG A 235 10.08 -1.28 -0.67
C ARG A 235 8.59 -1.64 -0.71
N MET A 236 7.84 -1.19 -1.72
CA MET A 236 6.40 -1.45 -1.86
C MET A 236 6.12 -2.94 -2.06
N ILE A 237 6.92 -3.62 -2.90
CA ILE A 237 6.81 -5.08 -3.09
C ILE A 237 7.12 -5.81 -1.78
N GLY A 238 8.19 -5.40 -1.08
CA GLY A 238 8.56 -5.95 0.22
C GLY A 238 7.47 -5.82 1.27
N THR A 239 6.84 -4.64 1.37
CA THR A 239 5.73 -4.43 2.31
C THR A 239 4.54 -5.33 2.03
N ILE A 240 4.24 -5.62 0.76
CA ILE A 240 3.06 -6.40 0.39
C ILE A 240 3.30 -7.89 0.56
N VAL A 241 4.48 -8.38 0.17
CA VAL A 241 4.87 -9.78 0.42
C VAL A 241 4.87 -10.04 1.92
N LEU A 242 5.47 -9.14 2.71
CA LEU A 242 5.47 -9.24 4.16
C LEU A 242 4.05 -9.15 4.74
N ALA A 243 3.23 -8.19 4.31
CA ALA A 243 1.84 -8.06 4.77
C ALA A 243 1.00 -9.31 4.43
N PHE A 244 1.21 -9.92 3.26
CA PHE A 244 0.48 -11.13 2.87
C PHE A 244 0.84 -12.32 3.76
N ILE A 245 2.14 -12.52 4.04
CA ILE A 245 2.59 -13.60 4.94
C ILE A 245 2.16 -13.31 6.38
N CYS A 246 2.29 -12.07 6.87
CA CYS A 246 1.81 -11.69 8.20
C CYS A 246 0.30 -11.87 8.35
N LEU A 247 -0.49 -11.52 7.33
CA LEU A 247 -1.95 -11.72 7.33
C LEU A 247 -2.28 -13.22 7.39
N TYR A 248 -1.61 -14.05 6.60
CA TYR A 248 -1.76 -15.50 6.67
C TYR A 248 -1.45 -16.04 8.07
N LEU A 249 -0.31 -15.66 8.65
CA LEU A 249 0.08 -16.10 9.99
C LEU A 249 -0.93 -15.63 11.03
N PHE A 250 -1.44 -14.41 10.92
CA PHE A 250 -2.44 -13.88 11.84
C PHE A 250 -3.77 -14.65 11.77
N ILE A 251 -4.24 -15.01 10.56
CA ILE A 251 -5.42 -15.86 10.37
C ILE A 251 -5.20 -17.24 10.99
N VAL A 252 -4.01 -17.83 10.83
CA VAL A 252 -3.68 -19.13 11.45
C VAL A 252 -3.69 -19.02 12.98
N ILE A 253 -3.09 -17.98 13.55
CA ILE A 253 -3.11 -17.72 15.01
C ILE A 253 -4.55 -17.57 15.50
N GLU A 254 -5.35 -16.78 14.79
CA GLU A 254 -6.75 -16.57 15.12
C GLU A 254 -7.54 -17.89 15.08
N PHE A 255 -7.29 -18.73 14.08
CA PHE A 255 -7.88 -20.07 14.00
C PHE A 255 -7.45 -20.99 15.16
N CYS A 256 -6.18 -20.96 15.56
CA CYS A 256 -5.71 -21.67 16.76
C CYS A 256 -6.41 -21.19 18.03
N MET A 257 -6.52 -19.87 18.20
CA MET A 257 -7.22 -19.26 19.32
C MET A 257 -8.71 -19.63 19.31
N PHE A 258 -9.33 -19.66 18.14
CA PHE A 258 -10.71 -20.11 17.98
C PHE A 258 -10.88 -21.58 18.40
N VAL A 259 -10.00 -22.49 17.99
CA VAL A 259 -10.04 -23.90 18.40
C VAL A 259 -9.91 -24.02 19.93
N TYR A 260 -8.97 -23.29 20.54
CA TYR A 260 -8.81 -23.27 21.99
C TYR A 260 -10.09 -22.79 22.72
N VAL A 261 -10.67 -21.67 22.25
CA VAL A 261 -11.90 -21.12 22.83
C VAL A 261 -13.08 -22.07 22.60
N ARG A 262 -13.18 -22.69 21.42
CA ARG A 262 -14.19 -23.69 21.10
C ARG A 262 -14.12 -24.87 22.06
N ASP A 263 -12.94 -25.46 22.29
CA ASP A 263 -12.79 -26.60 23.18
C ASP A 263 -13.16 -26.24 24.64
N LYS A 264 -12.86 -25.00 25.07
CA LYS A 264 -13.33 -24.48 26.38
C LYS A 264 -14.84 -24.29 26.43
N LEU A 265 -15.45 -23.81 25.34
CA LEU A 265 -16.90 -23.66 25.21
C LEU A 265 -17.60 -25.02 25.15
N ASP A 266 -17.03 -26.03 24.49
CA ASP A 266 -17.56 -27.40 24.44
C ASP A 266 -17.58 -28.04 25.83
N MET A 267 -16.51 -27.84 26.62
CA MET A 267 -16.47 -28.26 28.02
C MET A 267 -17.54 -27.56 28.87
N PHE A 268 -17.78 -26.27 28.62
CA PHE A 268 -18.81 -25.51 29.31
C PHE A 268 -20.21 -25.99 28.92
N GLU A 269 -20.44 -26.26 27.63
CA GLU A 269 -21.68 -26.80 27.09
C GLU A 269 -22.02 -28.18 27.68
N GLY A 270 -21.03 -29.08 27.78
CA GLY A 270 -21.21 -30.39 28.44
C GLY A 270 -21.50 -30.29 29.94
N LYS A 271 -20.89 -29.33 30.65
CA LYS A 271 -21.27 -29.04 32.05
C LYS A 271 -22.72 -28.59 32.13
N LEU A 272 -23.13 -27.70 31.24
CA LEU A 272 -24.47 -27.15 31.21
C LEU A 272 -25.52 -28.23 30.92
N GLU A 273 -25.23 -29.17 30.01
CA GLU A 273 -26.05 -30.34 29.72
C GLU A 273 -26.15 -31.30 30.93
N SER A 274 -25.05 -31.49 31.66
CA SER A 274 -25.07 -32.28 32.90
C SER A 274 -25.92 -31.63 34.02
N TYR A 275 -25.95 -30.30 34.09
CA TYR A 275 -26.85 -29.58 35.01
C TYR A 275 -28.32 -29.70 34.61
N LEU A 276 -28.60 -29.66 33.31
CA LEU A 276 -29.95 -29.84 32.74
C LEU A 276 -30.54 -31.21 33.10
N THR A 277 -29.75 -32.27 32.90
CA THR A 277 -30.15 -33.64 33.24
C THR A 277 -30.34 -33.86 34.74
N TYR A 278 -29.62 -33.13 35.59
CA TYR A 278 -29.77 -33.19 37.05
C TYR A 278 -31.07 -32.54 37.56
N MET A 279 -31.51 -31.43 36.94
CA MET A 279 -32.63 -30.63 37.50
C MET A 279 -34.03 -31.13 37.14
N ASN A 280 -34.19 -32.13 36.26
CA ASN A 280 -35.45 -32.45 35.55
C ASN A 280 -36.03 -31.22 34.81
N GLU A 281 -36.57 -31.41 33.61
CA GLU A 281 -36.93 -30.34 32.64
C GLU A 281 -37.84 -29.20 33.16
N THR A 282 -38.39 -29.30 34.37
CA THR A 282 -39.40 -28.38 34.94
C THR A 282 -38.84 -27.11 35.61
N GLY A 283 -37.52 -26.93 35.70
CA GLY A 283 -36.92 -25.73 36.26
C GLY A 283 -37.11 -24.47 35.39
N THR A 284 -37.41 -23.31 35.99
CA THR A 284 -37.52 -22.01 35.28
C THR A 284 -36.24 -21.59 34.55
N LEU A 285 -35.09 -22.22 34.86
CA LEU A 285 -33.80 -21.98 34.22
C LEU A 285 -33.58 -22.76 32.91
N THR A 286 -34.32 -23.85 32.68
CA THR A 286 -34.20 -24.72 31.50
C THR A 286 -34.27 -23.97 30.15
N PRO A 287 -35.24 -23.05 29.90
CA PRO A 287 -35.30 -22.33 28.63
C PRO A 287 -34.13 -21.36 28.43
N VAL A 288 -33.63 -20.74 29.50
CA VAL A 288 -32.49 -19.82 29.46
C VAL A 288 -31.21 -20.59 29.08
N ILE A 289 -31.06 -21.79 29.63
CA ILE A 289 -29.93 -22.66 29.34
C ILE A 289 -29.91 -23.06 27.86
N LEU A 290 -31.06 -23.48 27.31
CA LEU A 290 -31.17 -23.84 25.88
C LEU A 290 -30.84 -22.67 24.95
N GLN A 291 -31.31 -21.46 25.27
CA GLN A 291 -30.98 -20.26 24.50
C GLN A 291 -29.47 -19.95 24.51
N VAL A 292 -28.80 -20.17 25.64
CA VAL A 292 -27.34 -19.98 25.74
C VAL A 292 -26.59 -21.03 24.92
N GLN A 293 -27.01 -22.29 24.92
CA GLN A 293 -26.40 -23.34 24.08
C GLN A 293 -26.56 -23.02 22.59
N GLU A 294 -27.75 -22.61 22.18
CA GLU A 294 -28.02 -22.19 20.80
C GLU A 294 -27.14 -20.99 20.39
N LEU A 295 -27.02 -19.97 21.25
CA LEU A 295 -26.15 -18.82 21.01
C LEU A 295 -24.68 -19.23 20.84
N ILE A 296 -24.18 -20.12 21.70
CA ILE A 296 -22.81 -20.63 21.62
C ILE A 296 -22.59 -21.39 20.32
N SER A 297 -23.49 -22.30 19.95
CA SER A 297 -23.42 -23.09 18.71
C SER A 297 -23.44 -22.21 17.46
N VAL A 298 -24.38 -21.26 17.39
CA VAL A 298 -24.51 -20.31 16.28
C VAL A 298 -23.28 -19.42 16.18
N THR A 299 -22.77 -18.91 17.31
CA THR A 299 -21.57 -18.06 17.33
C THR A 299 -20.35 -18.82 16.81
N LYS A 300 -20.15 -20.08 17.22
CA LYS A 300 -19.07 -20.95 16.70
C LYS A 300 -19.15 -21.08 15.18
N GLY A 301 -20.34 -21.36 14.65
CA GLY A 301 -20.55 -21.52 13.20
C GLY A 301 -20.32 -20.23 12.40
N VAL A 302 -20.90 -19.12 12.85
CA VAL A 302 -20.77 -17.80 12.19
C VAL A 302 -19.32 -17.31 12.21
N TRP A 303 -18.61 -17.50 13.32
CA TRP A 303 -17.20 -17.08 13.42
C TRP A 303 -16.34 -17.77 12.36
N VAL A 304 -16.47 -19.09 12.18
CA VAL A 304 -15.70 -19.85 11.18
C VAL A 304 -16.06 -19.45 9.76
N VAL A 305 -17.36 -19.32 9.46
CA VAL A 305 -17.84 -18.94 8.10
C VAL A 305 -17.33 -17.56 7.69
N THR A 306 -17.15 -16.65 8.64
CA THR A 306 -16.76 -15.26 8.38
C THR A 306 -15.25 -15.04 8.20
N ILE A 307 -14.40 -16.03 8.53
CA ILE A 307 -12.95 -15.96 8.28
C ILE A 307 -12.64 -15.84 6.78
N LEU A 308 -13.35 -16.60 5.93
CA LEU A 308 -13.15 -16.57 4.48
C LEU A 308 -13.47 -15.20 3.84
N PRO A 309 -14.67 -14.60 4.04
CA PRO A 309 -14.95 -13.27 3.48
C PRO A 309 -14.05 -12.18 4.09
N ALA A 310 -13.69 -12.25 5.38
CA ALA A 310 -12.79 -11.29 6.00
C ALA A 310 -11.37 -11.36 5.41
N SER A 311 -10.85 -12.56 5.19
CA SER A 311 -9.54 -12.75 4.56
C SER A 311 -9.54 -12.32 3.09
N LEU A 312 -10.57 -12.66 2.32
CA LEU A 312 -10.72 -12.23 0.92
C LEU A 312 -10.80 -10.70 0.78
N THR A 313 -11.54 -10.03 1.66
CA THR A 313 -11.61 -8.55 1.65
C THR A 313 -10.24 -7.92 1.93
N CYS A 314 -9.50 -8.41 2.92
CA CYS A 314 -8.15 -7.91 3.23
C CYS A 314 -7.14 -8.16 2.09
N VAL A 315 -7.17 -9.35 1.48
CA VAL A 315 -6.34 -9.66 0.30
C VAL A 315 -6.69 -8.73 -0.87
N SER A 316 -7.98 -8.47 -1.10
CA SER A 316 -8.41 -7.52 -2.14
C SER A 316 -7.87 -6.10 -1.90
N TYR A 317 -7.75 -5.68 -0.63
CA TYR A 317 -7.18 -4.38 -0.26
C TYR A 317 -5.69 -4.28 -0.54
N LEU A 318 -4.91 -5.33 -0.29
CA LEU A 318 -3.49 -5.34 -0.63
C LEU A 318 -3.27 -5.11 -2.13
N PHE A 319 -4.06 -5.76 -2.99
CA PHE A 319 -4.00 -5.53 -4.44
C PHE A 319 -4.51 -4.14 -4.84
N HIS A 320 -5.57 -3.66 -4.20
CA HIS A 320 -6.11 -2.33 -4.47
C HIS A 320 -5.11 -1.21 -4.10
N ILE A 321 -4.35 -1.37 -3.01
CA ILE A 321 -3.33 -0.39 -2.59
C ILE A 321 -2.22 -0.26 -3.64
N LEU A 322 -1.83 -1.35 -4.32
CA LEU A 322 -0.89 -1.29 -5.44
C LEU A 322 -1.45 -0.47 -6.62
N ALA A 323 -2.70 -0.72 -6.97
CA ALA A 323 -3.37 0.02 -8.05
C ALA A 323 -3.46 1.52 -7.71
N CYS A 324 -3.82 1.83 -6.46
CA CYS A 324 -3.87 3.20 -5.94
C CYS A 324 -2.50 3.88 -5.94
N TYR A 325 -1.45 3.20 -5.47
CA TYR A 325 -0.09 3.71 -5.48
C TYR A 325 0.31 4.16 -6.90
N ARG A 326 0.15 3.26 -7.90
CA ARG A 326 0.44 3.57 -9.31
C ARG A 326 -0.35 4.79 -9.81
N LYS A 327 -1.65 4.83 -9.51
CA LYS A 327 -2.52 5.91 -9.96
C LYS A 327 -2.10 7.26 -9.36
N HIS A 328 -1.80 7.28 -8.05
CA HIS A 328 -1.44 8.49 -7.33
C HIS A 328 -0.05 9.00 -7.74
N ILE A 329 0.95 8.12 -7.88
CA ILE A 329 2.29 8.55 -8.26
C ILE A 329 2.35 9.10 -9.70
N LYS A 330 1.60 8.51 -10.64
CA LYS A 330 1.48 9.04 -12.01
C LYS A 330 0.81 10.41 -12.06
N ARG A 331 -0.25 10.63 -11.27
CA ARG A 331 -0.90 11.94 -11.14
C ARG A 331 0.07 12.98 -10.56
N LEU A 332 0.85 12.59 -9.56
CA LEU A 332 1.90 13.44 -9.00
C LEU A 332 2.99 13.75 -10.03
N TRP A 333 3.43 12.79 -10.86
CA TRP A 333 4.36 13.06 -11.96
C TRP A 333 3.81 14.06 -12.98
N ALA A 334 2.50 14.02 -13.25
CA ALA A 334 1.83 15.00 -14.10
C ALA A 334 1.63 16.38 -13.42
N GLY A 335 1.90 16.49 -12.12
CA GLY A 335 1.66 17.69 -11.32
C GLY A 335 0.21 17.91 -10.92
N ASP A 336 -0.68 16.93 -11.13
CA ASP A 336 -2.07 17.00 -10.71
C ASP A 336 -2.19 16.67 -9.22
N LYS A 337 -2.46 17.70 -8.41
CA LYS A 337 -2.68 17.60 -6.96
C LYS A 337 -4.15 17.61 -6.56
N GLN A 338 -5.11 17.67 -7.51
CA GLN A 338 -6.53 17.82 -7.20
C GLN A 338 -7.12 16.62 -6.45
N PHE A 339 -6.48 15.45 -6.55
CA PHE A 339 -6.89 14.25 -5.82
C PHE A 339 -6.53 14.28 -4.32
N LEU A 340 -5.67 15.22 -3.91
CA LEU A 340 -5.24 15.39 -2.53
C LEU A 340 -6.01 16.51 -1.85
N PRO A 341 -6.32 16.37 -0.55
CA PRO A 341 -6.87 17.48 0.20
C PRO A 341 -5.94 18.69 0.21
N PRO A 342 -6.46 19.93 0.22
CA PRO A 342 -5.66 21.15 0.11
C PRO A 342 -4.51 21.25 1.12
N ARG A 343 -4.75 20.77 2.36
CA ARG A 343 -3.76 20.76 3.44
C ARG A 343 -2.49 19.96 3.09
N PHE A 344 -2.63 18.93 2.24
CA PHE A 344 -1.56 18.02 1.87
C PHE A 344 -0.85 18.40 0.57
N HIS A 345 -1.18 19.54 -0.05
CA HIS A 345 -0.56 19.94 -1.33
C HIS A 345 0.94 20.24 -1.20
N ASN A 346 1.37 20.70 -0.03
CA ASN A 346 2.76 21.03 0.29
C ASN A 346 3.13 20.48 1.68
N PRO A 347 3.43 19.17 1.81
CA PRO A 347 3.82 18.59 3.09
C PRO A 347 5.22 19.06 3.51
N SER A 348 5.46 19.11 4.83
CA SER A 348 6.79 19.38 5.39
C SER A 348 7.78 18.28 5.00
N SER A 349 8.97 18.65 4.52
CA SER A 349 10.00 17.69 4.09
C SER A 349 10.43 16.76 5.22
N ALA A 350 10.55 17.26 6.46
CA ALA A 350 10.88 16.44 7.62
C ALA A 350 9.78 15.41 7.92
N ALA A 351 8.51 15.84 7.84
CA ALA A 351 7.37 14.94 8.04
C ALA A 351 7.30 13.87 6.93
N SER A 352 7.60 14.21 5.68
CA SER A 352 7.65 13.28 4.55
C SER A 352 8.75 12.22 4.70
N VAL A 353 9.94 12.60 5.18
CA VAL A 353 11.03 11.64 5.44
C VAL A 353 10.70 10.70 6.59
N VAL A 354 10.06 11.20 7.65
CA VAL A 354 9.59 10.34 8.74
C VAL A 354 8.46 9.42 8.27
N ALA A 355 7.58 9.91 7.39
CA ALA A 355 6.47 9.16 6.83
C ALA A 355 6.92 7.96 5.98
N ILE A 356 7.93 8.12 5.11
CA ILE A 356 8.46 6.99 4.32
C ILE A 356 9.04 5.88 5.22
N ALA A 357 9.67 6.23 6.34
CA ALA A 357 10.20 5.26 7.29
C ALA A 357 9.08 4.51 8.05
N ARG A 358 7.99 5.21 8.41
CA ARG A 358 6.86 4.64 9.15
C ARG A 358 5.92 3.81 8.28
N TYR A 359 5.75 4.18 7.01
CA TYR A 359 4.73 3.62 6.13
C TYR A 359 4.73 2.10 6.10
N SER A 360 5.90 1.47 5.93
CA SER A 360 5.99 0.01 5.77
C SER A 360 5.45 -0.75 6.97
N GLY A 361 5.79 -0.32 8.18
CA GLY A 361 5.29 -0.94 9.42
C GLY A 361 3.82 -0.64 9.66
N TRP A 362 3.39 0.61 9.44
CA TRP A 362 1.99 1.00 9.59
C TRP A 362 1.08 0.26 8.60
N GLN A 363 1.51 0.10 7.35
CA GLN A 363 0.75 -0.65 6.36
C GLN A 363 0.44 -2.08 6.79
N ILE A 364 1.41 -2.76 7.39
CA ILE A 364 1.22 -4.12 7.91
C ILE A 364 0.28 -4.08 9.11
N ALA A 365 0.54 -3.20 10.08
CA ALA A 365 -0.26 -3.09 11.30
C ALA A 365 -1.73 -2.77 11.03
N TYR A 366 -2.03 -1.82 10.13
CA TYR A 366 -3.40 -1.46 9.76
C TYR A 366 -4.13 -2.58 9.02
N ILE A 367 -3.44 -3.38 8.21
CA ILE A 367 -4.05 -4.55 7.56
C ILE A 367 -4.39 -5.62 8.60
N LEU A 368 -3.51 -5.89 9.58
CA LEU A 368 -3.77 -6.87 10.64
C LEU A 368 -4.93 -6.44 11.56
N TRP A 369 -4.89 -5.21 12.06
CA TRP A 369 -6.00 -4.65 12.87
C TRP A 369 -7.28 -4.50 12.05
N GLY A 370 -7.16 -4.08 10.81
CA GLY A 370 -8.28 -3.95 9.88
C GLY A 370 -8.95 -5.29 9.62
N TYR A 371 -8.18 -6.37 9.46
CA TYR A 371 -8.71 -7.73 9.35
C TYR A 371 -9.53 -8.11 10.59
N LEU A 372 -8.98 -7.90 11.80
CA LEU A 372 -9.69 -8.21 13.04
C LEU A 372 -11.00 -7.44 13.17
N ILE A 373 -11.00 -6.13 12.88
CA ILE A 373 -12.20 -5.29 12.95
C ILE A 373 -13.23 -5.73 11.91
N ILE A 374 -12.81 -5.94 10.66
CA ILE A 374 -13.69 -6.39 9.58
C ILE A 374 -14.30 -7.75 9.92
N HIS A 375 -13.51 -8.68 10.46
CA HIS A 375 -13.98 -10.00 10.85
C HIS A 375 -15.02 -9.93 11.98
N VAL A 376 -14.76 -9.14 13.03
CA VAL A 376 -15.74 -8.91 14.11
C VAL A 376 -17.03 -8.31 13.54
N VAL A 377 -16.96 -7.28 12.69
CA VAL A 377 -18.15 -6.66 12.10
C VAL A 377 -18.91 -7.65 11.20
N GLN A 378 -18.20 -8.43 10.37
CA GLN A 378 -18.82 -9.46 9.53
C GLN A 378 -19.45 -10.58 10.37
N SER A 379 -18.84 -10.96 11.50
CA SER A 379 -19.41 -11.93 12.45
C SER A 379 -20.69 -11.40 13.08
N LEU A 380 -20.73 -10.14 13.52
CA LEU A 380 -21.94 -9.51 14.06
C LEU A 380 -23.05 -9.43 13.01
N CYS A 381 -22.72 -9.07 11.77
CA CYS A 381 -23.67 -9.11 10.66
C CYS A 381 -24.17 -10.54 10.39
N GLY A 382 -23.29 -11.54 10.45
CA GLY A 382 -23.64 -12.96 10.31
C GLY A 382 -24.59 -13.42 11.41
N MET A 383 -24.36 -13.02 12.67
CA MET A 383 -25.26 -13.30 13.80
C MET A 383 -26.66 -12.71 13.57
N MET A 384 -26.72 -11.45 13.12
CA MET A 384 -27.99 -10.80 12.78
C MET A 384 -28.75 -11.54 11.67
N ILE A 385 -28.04 -12.10 10.69
CA ILE A 385 -28.64 -12.90 9.60
C ILE A 385 -29.13 -14.26 10.13
N VAL A 386 -28.36 -14.94 10.98
CA VAL A 386 -28.76 -16.25 11.49
C VAL A 386 -29.98 -16.14 12.40
N TYR A 387 -29.98 -15.20 13.35
CA TYR A 387 -31.14 -14.96 14.21
C TYR A 387 -32.33 -14.35 13.48
N GLY A 388 -32.07 -13.44 12.53
CA GLY A 388 -33.11 -12.76 11.79
C GLY A 388 -33.78 -13.63 10.72
N LEU A 389 -33.04 -14.52 10.05
CA LEU A 389 -33.54 -15.25 8.88
C LEU A 389 -33.48 -16.77 9.04
N VAL A 390 -32.34 -17.32 9.47
CA VAL A 390 -32.09 -18.77 9.42
C VAL A 390 -32.83 -19.52 10.53
N LEU A 391 -32.74 -19.03 11.77
CA LEU A 391 -33.33 -19.66 12.94
C LEU A 391 -34.86 -19.73 12.89
N PRO A 392 -35.59 -18.66 12.54
CA PRO A 392 -37.05 -18.72 12.42
C PRO A 392 -37.52 -19.68 11.31
N VAL A 393 -36.73 -19.83 10.24
CA VAL A 393 -37.02 -20.78 9.16
C VAL A 393 -36.85 -22.22 9.64
N ILE A 394 -35.79 -22.52 10.40
CA ILE A 394 -35.56 -23.86 10.98
C ILE A 394 -36.64 -24.22 12.01
N HIS A 395 -37.07 -23.27 12.84
CA HIS A 395 -38.10 -23.46 13.87
C HIS A 395 -39.54 -23.47 13.32
N ASN A 396 -39.73 -23.54 12.00
CA ASN A 396 -41.04 -23.46 11.33
C ASN A 396 -41.86 -22.18 11.62
N GLN A 397 -41.22 -21.12 12.12
CA GLN A 397 -41.80 -19.78 12.34
C GLN A 397 -41.54 -18.83 11.15
N GLY A 398 -41.16 -19.37 9.99
CA GLY A 398 -40.82 -18.58 8.81
C GLY A 398 -41.95 -17.68 8.30
N LEU A 399 -43.21 -18.07 8.51
CA LEU A 399 -44.37 -17.26 8.11
C LEU A 399 -44.52 -16.00 8.98
N GLU A 400 -44.32 -16.11 10.29
CA GLU A 400 -44.36 -14.96 11.21
C GLU A 400 -43.20 -13.99 10.92
N LEU A 401 -42.01 -14.54 10.64
CA LEU A 401 -40.87 -13.76 10.18
C LEU A 401 -41.19 -13.01 8.88
N LEU A 402 -41.77 -13.70 7.87
CA LEU A 402 -42.11 -13.09 6.59
C LEU A 402 -43.17 -11.99 6.75
N GLN A 403 -44.13 -12.18 7.66
CA GLN A 403 -45.12 -11.15 8.02
C GLN A 403 -44.45 -9.96 8.69
N GLY A 404 -43.54 -10.18 9.65
CA GLY A 404 -42.77 -9.13 10.32
C GLY A 404 -41.88 -8.33 9.37
N LEU A 405 -41.13 -9.03 8.50
CA LEU A 405 -40.32 -8.42 7.45
C LEU A 405 -41.19 -7.70 6.41
N GLY A 406 -42.33 -8.28 6.04
CA GLY A 406 -43.30 -7.67 5.14
C GLY A 406 -43.86 -6.36 5.68
N LEU A 407 -44.22 -6.33 6.97
CA LEU A 407 -44.67 -5.12 7.66
C LEU A 407 -43.55 -4.08 7.75
N GLY A 408 -42.32 -4.49 8.07
CA GLY A 408 -41.15 -3.63 8.08
C GLY A 408 -40.84 -3.02 6.70
N PHE A 409 -40.89 -3.84 5.65
CA PHE A 409 -40.69 -3.38 4.28
C PHE A 409 -41.81 -2.46 3.82
N LEU A 410 -43.06 -2.75 4.19
CA LEU A 410 -44.22 -1.91 3.87
C LEU A 410 -44.08 -0.54 4.55
N THR A 411 -43.75 -0.50 5.84
CA THR A 411 -43.55 0.77 6.57
C THR A 411 -42.41 1.59 5.99
N LEU A 412 -41.25 0.97 5.69
CA LEU A 412 -40.14 1.64 5.01
C LEU A 412 -40.54 2.14 3.62
N SER A 413 -41.28 1.34 2.85
CA SER A 413 -41.76 1.69 1.51
C SER A 413 -42.75 2.86 1.53
N ILE A 414 -43.64 2.91 2.53
CA ILE A 414 -44.55 4.05 2.72
C ILE A 414 -43.74 5.32 3.03
N VAL A 415 -42.78 5.24 3.96
CA VAL A 415 -41.93 6.38 4.35
C VAL A 415 -41.11 6.91 3.17
N VAL A 416 -40.44 6.03 2.43
CA VAL A 416 -39.67 6.38 1.23
C VAL A 416 -40.59 6.87 0.11
N GLY A 417 -41.74 6.23 -0.08
CA GLY A 417 -42.75 6.62 -1.07
C GLY A 417 -43.28 8.03 -0.82
N LEU A 418 -43.58 8.38 0.43
CA LEU A 418 -43.99 9.73 0.83
C LEU A 418 -42.88 10.76 0.60
N MET A 419 -41.61 10.40 0.86
CA MET A 419 -40.46 11.26 0.57
C MET A 419 -40.31 11.52 -0.95
N ILE A 420 -40.45 10.49 -1.78
CA ILE A 420 -40.42 10.62 -3.25
C ILE A 420 -41.60 11.45 -3.74
N LEU A 421 -42.80 11.21 -3.21
CA LEU A 421 -44.01 11.95 -3.54
C LEU A 421 -43.87 13.43 -3.20
N GLN A 422 -43.33 13.76 -2.03
CA GLN A 422 -43.02 15.14 -1.64
C GLN A 422 -42.05 15.81 -2.63
N GLY A 423 -41.00 15.11 -3.05
CA GLY A 423 -40.08 15.59 -4.08
C GLY A 423 -40.74 15.79 -5.45
N TRP A 424 -41.65 14.89 -5.83
CA TRP A 424 -42.39 14.97 -7.09
C TRP A 424 -43.41 16.11 -7.11
N ILE A 425 -44.17 16.31 -6.02
CA ILE A 425 -45.09 17.45 -5.88
C ILE A 425 -44.31 18.76 -5.97
N ALA A 426 -43.15 18.85 -5.30
CA ALA A 426 -42.30 20.03 -5.37
C ALA A 426 -41.78 20.30 -6.79
N ALA A 427 -41.28 19.28 -7.48
CA ALA A 427 -40.80 19.39 -8.86
C ALA A 427 -41.91 19.73 -9.86
N SER A 428 -43.13 19.24 -9.66
CA SER A 428 -44.24 19.39 -10.60
C SER A 428 -45.04 20.68 -10.40
N PHE A 429 -45.44 20.99 -9.17
CA PHE A 429 -46.35 22.10 -8.85
C PHE A 429 -45.65 23.39 -8.42
N PHE A 430 -44.51 23.30 -7.75
CA PHE A 430 -43.85 24.47 -7.16
C PHE A 430 -42.66 24.99 -7.98
N LEU A 431 -42.02 24.20 -8.85
CA LEU A 431 -40.97 24.72 -9.73
C LEU A 431 -41.53 25.34 -11.01
N GLN A 432 -40.95 26.47 -11.41
CA GLN A 432 -41.22 27.09 -12.71
C GLN A 432 -40.88 26.15 -13.88
N PRO A 433 -41.57 26.29 -15.02
CA PRO A 433 -41.23 25.55 -16.24
C PRO A 433 -39.81 25.92 -16.71
N LYS A 434 -39.22 25.05 -17.54
CA LYS A 434 -37.86 25.25 -18.07
C LYS A 434 -37.80 26.55 -18.89
N LEU A 435 -36.75 27.35 -18.69
CA LEU A 435 -36.54 28.58 -19.48
C LEU A 435 -36.15 28.29 -20.93
N GLY A 436 -35.39 27.22 -21.17
CA GLY A 436 -35.06 26.74 -22.51
C GLY A 436 -35.34 25.24 -22.69
N THR A 437 -35.63 24.82 -23.92
CA THR A 437 -35.81 23.40 -24.28
C THR A 437 -34.53 22.57 -24.13
N ALA A 438 -33.36 23.23 -24.12
CA ALA A 438 -32.05 22.62 -23.91
C ALA A 438 -31.68 22.38 -22.43
N ASP A 439 -32.42 22.95 -21.46
CA ASP A 439 -32.09 22.82 -20.05
C ASP A 439 -32.52 21.44 -19.49
N LYS A 440 -31.59 20.74 -18.84
CA LYS A 440 -31.87 19.43 -18.24
C LYS A 440 -32.81 19.53 -17.03
N GLN A 441 -32.69 20.58 -16.23
CA GLN A 441 -33.44 20.76 -14.98
C GLN A 441 -34.32 22.00 -15.03
N LYS A 442 -35.43 22.00 -14.27
CA LYS A 442 -36.25 23.19 -14.06
C LYS A 442 -35.46 24.22 -13.23
N PRO A 443 -35.62 25.53 -13.47
CA PRO A 443 -34.97 26.56 -12.67
C PRO A 443 -35.44 26.53 -11.21
N LEU A 444 -34.57 26.96 -10.28
CA LEU A 444 -34.87 27.11 -8.85
C LEU A 444 -35.73 28.37 -8.56
N ALA A 445 -36.80 28.56 -9.33
CA ALA A 445 -37.74 29.65 -9.15
C ALA A 445 -39.10 29.06 -8.79
N LEU A 446 -39.70 29.57 -7.71
CA LEU A 446 -40.94 29.06 -7.16
C LEU A 446 -42.15 29.64 -7.90
N ASN A 447 -43.08 28.78 -8.29
CA ASN A 447 -44.43 29.11 -8.70
C ASN A 447 -45.40 28.87 -7.53
N ASN A 448 -46.51 29.60 -7.46
CA ASN A 448 -47.54 29.45 -6.40
C ASN A 448 -46.99 29.50 -4.97
N ARG A 449 -46.23 30.55 -4.65
CA ARG A 449 -45.52 30.75 -3.37
C ARG A 449 -46.41 30.54 -2.12
N LYS A 450 -47.68 30.99 -2.15
CA LYS A 450 -48.63 30.79 -1.03
C LYS A 450 -48.94 29.31 -0.77
N ALA A 451 -49.16 28.53 -1.82
CA ALA A 451 -49.42 27.09 -1.70
C ALA A 451 -48.18 26.33 -1.21
N PHE A 452 -46.99 26.74 -1.64
CA PHE A 452 -45.73 26.20 -1.13
C PHE A 452 -45.57 26.43 0.38
N HIS A 453 -45.92 27.62 0.88
CA HIS A 453 -45.87 27.91 2.32
C HIS A 453 -46.82 27.02 3.13
N ASN A 454 -48.07 26.82 2.68
CA ASN A 454 -49.02 25.92 3.34
C ASN A 454 -48.57 24.46 3.27
N PHE A 455 -48.09 24.01 2.12
CA PHE A 455 -47.55 22.67 1.92
C PHE A 455 -46.37 22.38 2.86
N ASN A 456 -45.43 23.32 2.96
CA ASN A 456 -44.28 23.18 3.85
C ASN A 456 -44.69 23.22 5.33
N TYR A 457 -45.70 24.02 5.70
CA TYR A 457 -46.22 24.07 7.07
C TYR A 457 -46.77 22.71 7.54
N PHE A 458 -47.61 22.06 6.74
CA PHE A 458 -48.16 20.75 7.10
C PHE A 458 -47.11 19.63 7.10
N LEU A 459 -46.16 19.67 6.15
CA LEU A 459 -45.09 18.68 6.09
C LEU A 459 -43.95 18.94 7.07
N PHE A 460 -43.91 20.09 7.74
CA PHE A 460 -42.85 20.44 8.68
C PHE A 460 -42.68 19.38 9.77
N PHE A 461 -43.76 18.99 10.44
CA PHE A 461 -43.73 17.98 11.50
C PHE A 461 -43.35 16.58 10.98
N TYR A 462 -43.82 16.20 9.80
CA TYR A 462 -43.43 14.94 9.15
C TYR A 462 -41.92 14.92 8.80
N ASN A 463 -41.40 16.03 8.28
CA ASN A 463 -39.97 16.17 7.97
C ASN A 463 -39.08 16.09 9.23
N VAL A 464 -39.57 16.50 10.40
CA VAL A 464 -38.84 16.32 11.68
C VAL A 464 -38.67 14.82 11.99
N LEU A 465 -39.73 14.02 11.85
CA LEU A 465 -39.67 12.56 12.08
C LEU A 465 -38.72 11.89 11.06
N LEU A 466 -38.81 12.26 9.78
CA LEU A 466 -37.87 11.80 8.76
C LEU A 466 -36.43 12.19 9.10
N GLY A 467 -36.21 13.39 9.61
CA GLY A 467 -34.90 13.91 10.01
C GLY A 467 -34.25 13.10 11.13
N VAL A 468 -35.03 12.66 12.13
CA VAL A 468 -34.54 11.77 13.20
C VAL A 468 -34.06 10.44 12.62
N GLY A 469 -34.85 9.83 11.73
CA GLY A 469 -34.47 8.59 11.04
C GLY A 469 -33.22 8.74 10.16
N ALA A 470 -33.12 9.85 9.42
CA ALA A 470 -31.95 10.16 8.60
C ALA A 470 -30.69 10.42 9.43
N CYS A 471 -30.82 10.97 10.64
CA CYS A 471 -29.70 11.17 11.56
C CYS A 471 -29.16 9.82 12.08
N LEU A 472 -30.05 8.92 12.49
CA LEU A 472 -29.66 7.58 12.95
C LEU A 472 -29.03 6.77 11.81
N SER A 473 -29.62 6.80 10.60
CA SER A 473 -29.04 6.12 9.44
C SER A 473 -27.68 6.68 9.05
N ARG A 474 -27.47 8.00 9.16
CA ARG A 474 -26.16 8.63 8.96
C ARG A 474 -25.11 8.08 9.93
N LEU A 475 -25.45 7.92 11.21
CA LEU A 475 -24.52 7.36 12.22
C LEU A 475 -24.17 5.90 11.89
N LEU A 476 -25.20 5.07 11.63
CA LEU A 476 -25.01 3.64 11.32
C LEU A 476 -24.18 3.43 10.05
N VAL A 477 -24.51 4.12 8.95
CA VAL A 477 -23.76 4.02 7.69
C VAL A 477 -22.32 4.49 7.86
N SER A 478 -22.09 5.55 8.64
CA SER A 478 -20.73 6.04 8.92
C SER A 478 -19.92 5.03 9.72
N CYS A 479 -20.53 4.36 10.70
CA CYS A 479 -19.88 3.31 11.49
C CYS A 479 -19.51 2.09 10.64
N LEU A 480 -20.45 1.61 9.82
CA LEU A 480 -20.24 0.45 8.94
C LEU A 480 -19.18 0.74 7.87
N LEU A 481 -19.31 1.85 7.14
CA LEU A 481 -18.33 2.24 6.11
C LEU A 481 -16.96 2.55 6.72
N GLY A 482 -16.93 3.22 7.88
CA GLY A 482 -15.72 3.50 8.62
C GLY A 482 -14.98 2.20 8.94
N SER A 483 -15.65 1.26 9.62
CA SER A 483 -15.11 -0.05 10.01
C SER A 483 -14.60 -0.86 8.82
N TRP A 484 -15.36 -0.88 7.72
CA TRP A 484 -15.00 -1.59 6.49
C TRP A 484 -13.76 -0.99 5.81
N LEU A 485 -13.54 0.32 5.93
CA LEU A 485 -12.42 1.03 5.31
C LEU A 485 -11.20 1.20 6.24
N VAL A 486 -11.27 0.81 7.52
CA VAL A 486 -10.16 1.00 8.50
C VAL A 486 -8.84 0.42 8.01
N ALA A 487 -8.87 -0.75 7.36
CA ALA A 487 -7.68 -1.44 6.89
C ALA A 487 -6.89 -0.66 5.82
N ARG A 488 -7.52 0.36 5.20
CA ARG A 488 -7.00 1.07 4.03
C ARG A 488 -6.43 2.43 4.42
N ILE A 489 -5.11 2.55 4.27
CA ILE A 489 -4.38 3.79 4.54
C ILE A 489 -4.38 4.75 3.33
N ASP A 490 -4.77 4.28 2.14
CA ASP A 490 -4.75 5.09 0.91
C ASP A 490 -5.81 6.20 0.87
N ARG A 491 -6.80 6.14 1.78
CA ARG A 491 -7.86 7.13 1.96
C ARG A 491 -7.99 7.48 3.43
N THR A 492 -8.40 8.72 3.68
CA THR A 492 -8.73 9.12 5.05
C THR A 492 -10.16 8.75 5.41
N ILE A 493 -10.33 8.32 6.65
CA ILE A 493 -11.64 8.03 7.27
C ILE A 493 -12.23 9.31 7.87
N MET A 494 -11.39 10.32 8.10
CA MET A 494 -11.78 11.57 8.72
C MET A 494 -12.52 12.49 7.75
N GLN A 495 -13.36 13.36 8.30
CA GLN A 495 -14.07 14.37 7.52
C GLN A 495 -13.11 15.41 6.94
N SER A 496 -13.51 16.03 5.83
CA SER A 496 -12.73 17.11 5.20
C SER A 496 -12.44 18.23 6.20
N GLY A 497 -11.16 18.62 6.30
CA GLY A 497 -10.66 19.56 7.31
C GLY A 497 -10.01 18.90 8.54
N TYR A 498 -10.48 17.72 8.96
CA TYR A 498 -9.90 16.94 10.07
C TYR A 498 -8.92 15.84 9.61
N GLU A 499 -8.63 15.79 8.31
CA GLU A 499 -7.78 14.78 7.66
C GLU A 499 -6.35 14.76 8.22
N GLY A 500 -5.90 15.85 8.86
CA GLY A 500 -4.60 15.91 9.53
C GLY A 500 -4.50 15.09 10.81
N ALA A 501 -5.62 14.69 11.41
CA ALA A 501 -5.64 13.78 12.55
C ALA A 501 -5.38 12.32 12.13
N ASP A 502 -5.59 12.00 10.86
CA ASP A 502 -5.33 10.67 10.30
C ASP A 502 -3.83 10.50 10.03
N MET A 503 -3.13 9.97 11.03
CA MET A 503 -1.70 9.71 10.94
C MET A 503 -1.39 8.73 9.81
N GLY A 504 -2.19 7.66 9.66
CA GLY A 504 -2.01 6.66 8.62
C GLY A 504 -2.00 7.31 7.24
N PHE A 505 -3.07 8.04 6.91
CA PHE A 505 -3.17 8.73 5.62
C PHE A 505 -2.03 9.74 5.42
N SER A 506 -1.65 10.49 6.47
CA SER A 506 -0.50 11.40 6.40
C SER A 506 0.82 10.67 6.08
N ALA A 507 1.01 9.44 6.57
CA ALA A 507 2.20 8.65 6.27
C ALA A 507 2.21 8.17 4.81
N TRP A 508 1.05 7.78 4.27
CA TRP A 508 0.90 7.43 2.85
C TRP A 508 1.21 8.61 1.93
N ILE A 509 0.66 9.79 2.23
CA ILE A 509 0.95 10.99 1.44
C ILE A 509 2.43 11.37 1.55
N GLY A 510 2.98 11.41 2.77
CA GLY A 510 4.39 11.74 2.97
C GLY A 510 5.32 10.83 2.18
N MET A 511 5.06 9.52 2.19
CA MET A 511 5.76 8.53 1.36
C MET A 511 5.65 8.85 -0.13
N LEU A 512 4.45 9.09 -0.66
CA LEU A 512 4.24 9.39 -2.08
C LEU A 512 5.03 10.62 -2.54
N TYR A 513 5.14 11.66 -1.69
CA TYR A 513 5.94 12.84 -2.00
C TYR A 513 7.44 12.55 -2.01
N VAL A 514 7.97 11.75 -1.07
CA VAL A 514 9.38 11.34 -1.10
C VAL A 514 9.67 10.56 -2.39
N ASP A 515 8.85 9.56 -2.70
CA ASP A 515 9.00 8.77 -3.92
C ASP A 515 8.91 9.69 -5.16
N HIS A 516 7.95 10.62 -5.20
CA HIS A 516 7.82 11.58 -6.30
C HIS A 516 9.08 12.43 -6.49
N TYR A 517 9.64 13.03 -5.43
CA TYR A 517 10.80 13.91 -5.55
C TYR A 517 12.08 13.17 -5.96
N HIS A 518 12.27 11.94 -5.49
CA HIS A 518 13.51 11.20 -5.78
C HIS A 518 13.43 10.33 -7.05
N THR A 519 12.24 9.89 -7.45
CA THR A 519 12.07 8.93 -8.56
C THR A 519 11.36 9.49 -9.78
N ASN A 520 11.13 10.82 -9.85
CA ASN A 520 10.48 11.43 -11.01
C ASN A 520 11.25 11.09 -12.30
N PRO A 521 10.64 10.34 -13.25
CA PRO A 521 11.34 9.82 -14.41
C PRO A 521 11.87 10.94 -15.33
N VAL A 522 11.19 12.09 -15.38
CA VAL A 522 11.61 13.24 -16.18
C VAL A 522 12.86 13.89 -15.59
N LEU A 523 12.87 14.11 -14.27
CA LEU A 523 14.00 14.71 -13.57
C LEU A 523 15.24 13.80 -13.62
N VAL A 524 15.07 12.51 -13.32
CA VAL A 524 16.16 11.52 -13.34
C VAL A 524 16.74 11.39 -14.76
N SER A 525 15.88 11.32 -15.78
CA SER A 525 16.34 11.29 -17.19
C SER A 525 17.09 12.56 -17.58
N PHE A 526 16.63 13.73 -17.14
CA PHE A 526 17.30 14.99 -17.41
C PHE A 526 18.70 15.05 -16.77
N CYS A 527 18.81 14.69 -15.49
CA CYS A 527 20.09 14.62 -14.80
C CYS A 527 21.03 13.61 -15.47
N HIS A 528 20.52 12.44 -15.86
CA HIS A 528 21.29 11.43 -16.58
C HIS A 528 21.86 11.98 -17.89
N ILE A 529 21.05 12.66 -18.72
CA ILE A 529 21.49 13.29 -19.98
C ILE A 529 22.57 14.35 -19.74
N LEU A 530 22.48 15.14 -18.65
CA LEU A 530 23.49 16.13 -18.31
C LEU A 530 24.81 15.48 -17.90
N ILE A 531 24.77 14.43 -17.08
CA ILE A 531 25.94 13.72 -16.58
C ILE A 531 26.64 12.98 -17.73
N THR A 532 25.90 12.20 -18.52
CA THR A 532 26.48 11.49 -19.68
C THR A 532 27.02 12.47 -20.71
N GLY A 533 26.26 13.53 -21.01
CA GLY A 533 26.71 14.57 -21.94
C GLY A 533 27.95 15.33 -21.43
N HIS A 534 28.14 15.49 -20.12
CA HIS A 534 29.36 16.05 -19.56
C HIS A 534 30.54 15.07 -19.68
N ARG A 535 30.33 13.79 -19.35
CA ARG A 535 31.34 12.71 -19.48
C ARG A 535 31.80 12.56 -20.93
N GLU A 536 30.87 12.51 -21.88
CA GLU A 536 31.18 12.46 -23.33
C GLU A 536 31.96 13.69 -23.80
N ARG A 537 31.60 14.90 -23.35
CA ARG A 537 32.36 16.11 -23.69
C ARG A 537 33.77 16.11 -23.09
N LYS A 538 33.95 15.58 -21.88
CA LYS A 538 35.27 15.43 -21.24
C LYS A 538 36.12 14.43 -22.03
N LEU A 539 35.55 13.29 -22.41
CA LEU A 539 36.20 12.27 -23.24
C LEU A 539 36.53 12.77 -24.65
N GLN A 540 35.62 13.51 -25.29
CA GLN A 540 35.91 14.14 -26.58
C GLN A 540 37.03 15.18 -26.47
N LYS A 541 37.11 15.94 -25.38
CA LYS A 541 38.24 16.87 -25.17
C LYS A 541 39.56 16.10 -25.02
N SER A 542 39.61 15.02 -24.23
CA SER A 542 40.85 14.23 -24.09
C SER A 542 41.26 13.56 -25.42
N ILE A 543 40.30 13.04 -26.19
CA ILE A 543 40.56 12.47 -27.52
C ILE A 543 41.00 13.55 -28.52
N LYS A 544 40.44 14.77 -28.44
CA LYS A 544 40.80 15.87 -29.34
C LYS A 544 42.18 16.47 -29.06
N TYR A 545 42.67 16.38 -27.82
CA TYR A 545 44.07 16.67 -27.51
C TYR A 545 45.02 15.62 -28.13
N TRP A 546 44.56 14.38 -28.32
CA TRP A 546 45.31 13.30 -28.98
C TRP A 546 45.23 13.38 -30.51
N TYR A 547 44.08 13.79 -31.07
CA TYR A 547 43.81 13.94 -32.51
C TYR A 547 43.97 15.37 -33.07
N LEU A 548 44.78 16.22 -32.43
CA LEU A 548 45.07 17.58 -32.93
C LEU A 548 45.97 17.60 -34.19
N ASN A 549 45.90 16.56 -35.01
CA ASN A 549 46.42 16.47 -36.36
C ASN A 549 45.40 15.74 -37.27
N GLN A 550 44.20 16.29 -37.47
CA GLN A 550 43.53 16.28 -38.79
C GLN A 550 42.18 17.00 -38.83
N SER A 551 42.10 17.91 -39.81
CA SER A 551 40.96 18.45 -40.57
C SER A 551 39.77 19.11 -39.85
N ALA A 552 39.56 20.38 -40.21
CA ALA A 552 38.43 21.21 -39.85
C ALA A 552 37.24 21.00 -40.81
N GLY A 553 36.27 20.18 -40.43
CA GLY A 553 34.93 20.16 -41.05
C GLY A 553 34.06 21.35 -40.66
N PRO A 554 32.92 21.59 -41.36
CA PRO A 554 32.10 22.79 -41.20
C PRO A 554 31.45 22.85 -39.82
N ARG A 555 31.87 23.82 -39.00
CA ARG A 555 31.35 24.04 -37.65
C ARG A 555 30.04 24.83 -37.73
N ILE A 556 28.90 24.16 -37.95
CA ILE A 556 27.63 24.79 -37.56
C ILE A 556 27.70 25.05 -36.06
N SER A 557 27.67 26.32 -35.67
CA SER A 557 27.73 26.70 -34.26
C SER A 557 26.61 26.01 -33.49
N ALA A 558 26.94 25.23 -32.45
CA ALA A 558 25.93 24.59 -31.60
C ALA A 558 24.90 25.59 -31.07
N ARG A 559 25.31 26.86 -30.94
CA ARG A 559 24.45 27.99 -30.56
C ARG A 559 23.38 28.32 -31.60
N SER A 560 23.69 28.27 -32.89
CA SER A 560 22.69 28.54 -33.94
C SER A 560 21.66 27.41 -34.00
N ARG A 561 22.09 26.14 -33.92
CA ARG A 561 21.19 24.97 -33.84
C ARG A 561 20.25 25.05 -32.63
N MET A 562 20.77 25.42 -31.46
CA MET A 562 19.94 25.59 -30.25
C MET A 562 18.88 26.69 -30.43
N ARG A 563 19.25 27.82 -31.05
CA ARG A 563 18.30 28.92 -31.34
C ARG A 563 17.18 28.48 -32.28
N TRP A 564 17.49 27.72 -33.33
CA TRP A 564 16.49 27.17 -34.25
C TRP A 564 15.56 26.15 -33.57
N LEU A 565 16.09 25.25 -32.74
CA LEU A 565 15.28 24.31 -31.97
C LEU A 565 14.35 25.04 -31.00
N LEU A 566 14.85 26.06 -30.31
CA LEU A 566 14.06 26.88 -29.41
C LEU A 566 12.91 27.59 -30.15
N LEU A 567 13.20 28.19 -31.30
CA LEU A 567 12.18 28.84 -32.14
C LEU A 567 11.10 27.82 -32.56
N LYS A 568 11.51 26.64 -33.05
CA LYS A 568 10.59 25.56 -33.44
C LYS A 568 9.68 25.13 -32.29
N THR A 569 10.22 24.99 -31.08
CA THR A 569 9.43 24.62 -29.89
C THR A 569 8.42 25.71 -29.52
N LEU A 570 8.80 26.99 -29.61
CA LEU A 570 7.90 28.11 -29.31
C LEU A 570 6.77 28.26 -30.32
N ILE A 571 7.05 28.12 -31.62
CA ILE A 571 6.04 28.17 -32.68
C ILE A 571 4.98 27.08 -32.45
N ASN A 572 5.41 25.87 -32.10
CA ASN A 572 4.49 24.75 -31.84
C ASN A 572 3.75 24.85 -30.50
N ASN A 573 4.18 25.72 -29.58
CA ASN A 573 3.62 25.83 -28.22
C ASN A 573 3.45 27.31 -27.82
N PRO A 574 2.44 28.02 -28.36
CA PRO A 574 2.31 29.47 -28.20
C PRO A 574 2.13 29.91 -26.73
N ARG A 575 1.47 29.09 -25.89
CA ARG A 575 1.30 29.38 -24.45
C ARG A 575 2.63 29.52 -23.70
N LEU A 576 3.69 28.82 -24.14
CA LEU A 576 5.02 28.93 -23.52
C LEU A 576 5.69 30.28 -23.80
N ILE A 577 5.29 31.00 -24.86
CA ILE A 577 5.82 32.32 -25.18
C ILE A 577 5.46 33.31 -24.06
N MET A 578 4.20 33.29 -23.60
CA MET A 578 3.74 34.16 -22.51
C MET A 578 4.49 33.88 -21.21
N LEU A 579 4.64 32.61 -20.82
CA LEU A 579 5.37 32.21 -19.61
C LEU A 579 6.86 32.56 -19.66
N ARG A 580 7.47 32.47 -20.85
CA ARG A 580 8.89 32.80 -21.05
C ARG A 580 9.14 34.30 -20.93
N LYS A 581 8.31 35.15 -21.54
CA LYS A 581 8.46 36.61 -21.51
C LYS A 581 8.11 37.18 -20.13
N SER A 582 7.06 36.68 -19.48
CA SER A 582 6.68 37.09 -18.13
C SER A 582 7.80 36.89 -17.09
N LYS A 583 8.64 35.85 -17.23
CA LYS A 583 9.82 35.66 -16.36
C LYS A 583 11.00 36.60 -16.66
N SER A 584 11.09 37.20 -17.85
CA SER A 584 12.09 38.25 -18.11
C SER A 584 11.62 39.65 -17.71
N ASP A 585 10.31 39.85 -17.56
CA ASP A 585 9.68 41.16 -17.30
C ASP A 585 9.61 41.58 -15.82
N HIS A 586 10.25 40.87 -14.88
CA HIS A 586 10.60 41.50 -13.58
C HIS A 586 11.66 42.62 -13.72
N GLY A 587 12.04 42.98 -14.94
CA GLY A 587 12.75 44.22 -15.28
C GLY A 587 12.08 45.10 -16.34
N SER A 588 10.83 44.84 -16.77
CA SER A 588 10.19 45.69 -17.80
C SER A 588 8.66 45.63 -17.76
N HIS A 589 8.06 46.49 -16.94
CA HIS A 589 6.72 47.00 -17.20
C HIS A 589 6.78 47.87 -18.47
N GLU A 590 6.41 47.32 -19.62
CA GLU A 590 5.86 48.04 -20.79
C GLU A 590 5.74 47.08 -21.99
N PHE A 591 4.70 46.23 -22.02
CA PHE A 591 4.32 45.52 -23.27
C PHE A 591 2.84 45.17 -23.31
N THR A 592 1.97 46.07 -22.84
CA THR A 592 0.50 45.94 -22.92
C THR A 592 -0.11 46.92 -23.94
N GLN A 593 0.61 47.23 -25.03
CA GLN A 593 0.10 48.18 -26.03
C GLN A 593 0.28 47.79 -27.51
N ILE A 594 0.82 46.60 -27.83
CA ILE A 594 1.09 46.21 -29.24
C ILE A 594 0.14 45.12 -29.76
N LEU A 595 -0.83 44.65 -28.96
CA LEU A 595 -1.81 43.63 -29.39
C LEU A 595 -3.20 44.18 -29.75
N LEU A 596 -3.38 45.51 -29.78
CA LEU A 596 -4.63 46.18 -30.15
C LEU A 596 -4.60 46.86 -31.52
N THR A 597 -3.50 46.78 -32.29
CA THR A 597 -3.36 47.47 -33.59
C THR A 597 -3.10 46.53 -34.76
N CYS A 598 -3.50 45.26 -34.66
CA CYS A 598 -3.43 44.30 -35.78
C CYS A 598 -4.74 43.50 -35.93
N SER A 599 -5.86 44.17 -35.72
CA SER A 599 -7.17 43.71 -36.16
C SER A 599 -7.84 44.88 -36.89
N ASP A 600 -7.28 45.25 -38.04
CA ASP A 600 -7.93 46.03 -39.10
C ASP A 600 -7.00 45.98 -40.34
N CYS A 601 -7.25 44.96 -41.18
CA CYS A 601 -7.09 44.90 -42.65
C CYS A 601 -7.21 43.44 -43.12
#